data_AF-A0A1G4RMK6-F1
#
_entry.id   AF-A0A1G4RMK6-F1
#
_cell.length_a   1.000
_cell.length_b   1.000
_cell.length_c   1.000
_cell.angle_alpha   90.00
_cell.angle_beta   90.00
_cell.angle_gamma   90.00
#
_symmetry.space_group_name_H-M   'P 1'
#
loop_
_entity.id
_entity.type
_entity.pdbx_description
1 polymer ?
#
loop_
_entity_poly.entity_id
_entity_poly.type
_entity_poly.pdbx_seq_one_letter_code
_entity_poly.pdbx_strand_id
1 'polypeptide(L)'
;MELRETLEYDFKTEQEFSYVDLTMSEIIKHLARFVSRLWQIHIFCEGNTRTTAVFFIKYLRSMGFDVTNDVFANNAWYFRNSLVRANYRDVKNGVYEDMSFLETFLRNLLMGEHNELKNRYMHIRWEETAHSTSKQHIEQHIGQHIQEQNSILNLLDTKEISAKMKSNITKLYEAFGMEKIFGRSDVIGVLGITERPASTLLGKMYSLGLTEKITGAGKGKYRFIV
;
A
#
# COMPACT_ATOMS: atom_id res chain seq x y z
N MET A 1 29.58 -9.48 -9.60
CA MET A 1 28.77 -9.19 -10.80
C MET A 1 29.27 -7.87 -11.32
N GLU A 2 29.75 -7.83 -12.57
CA GLU A 2 30.13 -6.58 -13.20
C GLU A 2 28.88 -5.71 -13.47
N LEU A 3 29.02 -4.39 -13.49
CA LEU A 3 27.90 -3.46 -13.74
C LEU A 3 27.19 -3.77 -15.07
N ARG A 4 27.97 -4.17 -16.07
CA ARG A 4 27.47 -4.59 -17.39
C ARG A 4 26.59 -5.83 -17.30
N GLU A 5 27.04 -6.87 -16.60
CA GLU A 5 26.26 -8.11 -16.41
C GLU A 5 24.94 -7.83 -15.70
N THR A 6 24.95 -6.93 -14.71
CA THR A 6 23.75 -6.56 -13.96
C THR A 6 22.75 -5.84 -14.87
N LEU A 7 23.25 -4.93 -15.72
CA LEU A 7 22.44 -4.22 -16.69
C LEU A 7 21.85 -5.16 -17.75
N GLU A 8 22.66 -6.06 -18.30
CA GLU A 8 22.23 -7.06 -19.29
C GLU A 8 21.19 -8.02 -18.69
N TYR A 9 21.36 -8.43 -17.43
CA TYR A 9 20.39 -9.25 -16.72
C TYR A 9 19.04 -8.55 -16.53
N ASP A 10 19.04 -7.29 -16.09
CA ASP A 10 17.82 -6.50 -15.90
C ASP A 10 17.06 -6.31 -17.23
N PHE A 11 17.76 -5.96 -18.31
CA PHE A 11 17.14 -5.82 -19.63
C PHE A 11 16.60 -7.14 -20.19
N LYS A 12 17.34 -8.24 -20.01
CA LYS A 12 16.87 -9.55 -20.45
C LYS A 12 15.61 -9.98 -19.68
N THR A 13 15.62 -9.78 -18.37
CA THR A 13 14.44 -10.06 -17.52
C THR A 13 13.23 -9.26 -17.98
N GLU A 14 13.43 -7.99 -18.33
CA GLU A 14 12.36 -7.14 -18.86
C GLU A 14 11.85 -7.60 -20.23
N GLN A 15 12.75 -7.98 -21.14
CA GLN A 15 12.37 -8.48 -22.46
C GLN A 15 11.57 -9.79 -22.41
N GLU A 16 11.85 -10.64 -21.42
CA GLU A 16 11.14 -11.90 -21.20
C GLU A 16 9.78 -11.72 -20.50
N PHE A 17 9.50 -10.53 -19.96
CA PHE A 17 8.26 -10.25 -19.24
C PHE A 17 7.07 -10.07 -20.20
N SER A 18 5.96 -10.75 -19.91
CA SER A 18 4.73 -10.63 -20.68
C SER A 18 3.77 -9.64 -20.04
N TYR A 19 3.34 -8.66 -20.83
CA TYR A 19 2.33 -7.67 -20.44
C TYR A 19 0.88 -8.13 -20.74
N VAL A 20 0.70 -9.33 -21.31
CA VAL A 20 -0.61 -9.86 -21.71
C VAL A 20 -1.48 -10.12 -20.48
N ASP A 21 -2.76 -9.77 -20.57
CA ASP A 21 -3.79 -9.97 -19.53
C ASP A 21 -3.53 -9.27 -18.18
N LEU A 22 -2.57 -8.35 -18.12
CA LEU A 22 -2.30 -7.57 -16.91
C LEU A 22 -3.21 -6.34 -16.80
N THR A 23 -3.66 -6.06 -15.58
CA THR A 23 -4.28 -4.78 -15.26
C THR A 23 -3.25 -3.66 -15.25
N MET A 24 -3.68 -2.42 -15.47
CA MET A 24 -2.78 -1.25 -15.41
C MET A 24 -2.06 -1.13 -14.06
N SER A 25 -2.69 -1.56 -12.96
CA SER A 25 -2.05 -1.55 -11.65
C SER A 25 -0.91 -2.56 -11.54
N GLU A 26 -1.02 -3.72 -12.19
CA GLU A 26 0.04 -4.73 -12.22
C GLU A 26 1.20 -4.28 -13.12
N ILE A 27 0.86 -3.69 -14.27
CA ILE A 27 1.83 -3.05 -15.17
C ILE A 27 2.64 -1.98 -14.41
N ILE A 28 1.97 -1.10 -13.65
CA ILE A 28 2.64 -0.07 -12.85
C ILE A 28 3.59 -0.67 -11.82
N LYS A 29 3.18 -1.72 -11.09
CA LYS A 29 4.02 -2.39 -10.10
C LYS A 29 5.27 -3.01 -10.73
N HIS A 30 5.10 -3.64 -11.89
CA HIS A 30 6.21 -4.20 -12.66
C HIS A 30 7.18 -3.10 -13.12
N LEU A 31 6.65 -2.05 -13.76
CA LEU A 31 7.44 -0.92 -14.25
C LEU A 31 8.17 -0.18 -13.13
N ALA A 32 7.54 -0.01 -11.95
CA ALA A 32 8.16 0.57 -10.76
C ALA A 32 9.40 -0.23 -10.33
N ARG A 33 9.28 -1.56 -10.27
CA ARG A 33 10.41 -2.44 -9.93
C ARG A 33 11.49 -2.39 -10.98
N PHE A 34 11.14 -2.45 -12.26
CA PHE A 34 12.08 -2.39 -13.37
C PHE A 34 12.90 -1.09 -13.34
N VAL A 35 12.24 0.07 -13.29
CA VAL A 35 12.93 1.37 -13.30
C VAL A 35 13.74 1.60 -12.01
N SER A 36 13.26 1.08 -10.87
CA SER A 36 13.97 1.14 -9.59
C SER A 36 15.27 0.33 -9.62
N ARG A 37 15.23 -0.91 -10.12
CA ARG A 37 16.42 -1.77 -10.26
C ARG A 37 17.42 -1.18 -11.23
N LEU A 38 16.95 -0.72 -12.39
CA LEU A 38 17.78 -0.06 -13.38
C LEU A 38 18.52 1.16 -12.79
N TRP A 39 17.81 1.97 -11.99
CA TRP A 39 18.43 3.11 -11.30
C TRP A 39 19.44 2.67 -10.23
N GLN A 40 19.16 1.59 -9.49
CA GLN A 40 20.02 1.07 -8.42
C GLN A 40 21.38 0.59 -8.93
N ILE A 41 21.48 0.14 -10.19
CA ILE A 41 22.75 -0.23 -10.84
C ILE A 41 23.73 0.95 -10.80
N HIS A 42 23.22 2.19 -10.88
CA HIS A 42 24.00 3.42 -10.76
C HIS A 42 25.24 3.44 -11.70
N ILE A 43 25.00 3.14 -12.98
CA ILE A 43 26.03 2.91 -14.00
C ILE A 43 26.90 4.13 -14.31
N PHE A 44 26.40 5.35 -14.08
CA PHE A 44 27.14 6.59 -14.32
C PHE A 44 27.70 7.18 -13.03
N CYS A 45 28.77 7.99 -13.13
CA CYS A 45 29.30 8.75 -12.00
C CYS A 45 28.32 9.82 -11.51
N GLU A 46 27.61 10.47 -12.44
CA GLU A 46 26.59 11.47 -12.15
C GLU A 46 25.42 11.31 -13.15
N GLY A 47 24.24 11.79 -12.77
CA GLY A 47 23.13 11.93 -13.70
C GLY A 47 22.27 10.68 -13.84
N ASN A 48 22.48 9.63 -13.03
CA ASN A 48 21.67 8.40 -13.07
C ASN A 48 20.18 8.69 -13.03
N THR A 49 19.69 9.51 -12.10
CA THR A 49 18.26 9.85 -12.03
C THR A 49 17.72 10.49 -13.31
N ARG A 50 18.48 11.43 -13.90
CA ARG A 50 18.06 12.12 -15.13
C ARG A 50 18.07 11.16 -16.32
N THR A 51 19.13 10.36 -16.44
CA THR A 51 19.25 9.36 -17.51
C THR A 51 18.17 8.28 -17.39
N THR A 52 17.90 7.78 -16.18
CA THR A 52 16.81 6.84 -15.91
C THR A 52 15.45 7.44 -16.31
N ALA A 53 15.16 8.68 -15.95
CA ALA A 53 13.90 9.34 -16.33
C ALA A 53 13.74 9.42 -17.86
N VAL A 54 14.77 9.88 -18.57
CA VAL A 54 14.74 10.00 -20.04
C VAL A 54 14.63 8.63 -20.71
N PHE A 55 15.38 7.65 -20.24
CA PHE A 55 15.26 6.27 -20.71
C PHE A 55 13.84 5.75 -20.52
N PHE A 56 13.29 5.93 -19.32
CA PHE A 56 11.99 5.38 -18.97
C PHE A 56 10.85 6.03 -19.77
N ILE A 57 10.92 7.35 -20.04
CA ILE A 57 9.99 8.02 -20.98
C ILE A 57 10.07 7.37 -22.37
N LYS A 58 11.28 7.14 -22.90
CA LYS A 58 11.46 6.52 -24.23
C LYS A 58 10.92 5.08 -24.24
N TYR A 59 11.17 4.34 -23.17
CA TYR A 59 10.71 2.96 -22.99
C TYR A 59 9.17 2.89 -22.96
N LEU A 60 8.52 3.72 -22.13
CA LEU A 60 7.06 3.84 -22.07
C LEU A 60 6.45 4.19 -23.44
N ARG A 61 7.04 5.15 -24.16
CA ARG A 61 6.60 5.51 -25.52
C ARG A 61 6.73 4.34 -26.51
N SER A 62 7.78 3.53 -26.38
CA SER A 62 7.94 2.34 -27.24
C SER A 62 6.87 1.28 -27.00
N MET A 63 6.24 1.27 -25.82
CA MET A 63 5.09 0.43 -25.48
C MET A 63 3.73 1.07 -25.83
N GLY A 64 3.73 2.26 -26.45
CA GLY A 64 2.50 2.94 -26.89
C GLY A 64 1.87 3.89 -25.87
N PHE A 65 2.50 4.12 -24.71
CA PHE A 65 2.02 5.13 -23.77
C PHE A 65 2.32 6.55 -24.27
N ASP A 66 1.32 7.44 -24.19
CA ASP A 66 1.52 8.87 -24.46
C ASP A 66 2.02 9.60 -23.22
N VAL A 67 3.33 9.58 -23.03
CA VAL A 67 3.99 10.17 -21.85
C VAL A 67 4.75 11.42 -22.24
N THR A 68 4.42 12.54 -21.58
CA THR A 68 5.15 13.81 -21.71
C THR A 68 6.22 13.96 -20.63
N ASN A 69 7.13 14.92 -20.81
CA ASN A 69 8.18 15.21 -19.83
C ASN A 69 7.66 16.02 -18.63
N ASP A 70 6.43 16.52 -18.67
CA ASP A 70 5.93 17.54 -17.74
C ASP A 70 5.82 17.00 -16.31
N VAL A 71 5.31 15.78 -16.15
CA VAL A 71 5.18 15.13 -14.83
C VAL A 71 6.56 14.94 -14.19
N PHE A 72 7.56 14.53 -14.97
CA PHE A 72 8.94 14.40 -14.49
C PHE A 72 9.57 15.76 -14.16
N ALA A 73 9.37 16.77 -15.00
CA ALA A 73 9.92 18.10 -14.78
C ALA A 73 9.35 18.75 -13.51
N ASN A 74 8.04 18.64 -13.30
CA ASN A 74 7.33 19.24 -12.16
C ASN A 74 7.59 18.49 -10.84
N ASN A 75 7.92 17.20 -10.91
CA ASN A 75 8.05 16.33 -9.74
C ASN A 75 9.41 15.63 -9.66
N ALA A 76 10.46 16.21 -10.24
CA ALA A 76 11.79 15.59 -10.35
C ALA A 76 12.38 15.18 -9.00
N TRP A 77 12.17 16.01 -7.96
CA TRP A 77 12.65 15.69 -6.61
C TRP A 77 11.88 14.54 -5.98
N TYR A 78 10.56 14.49 -6.20
CA TYR A 78 9.73 13.38 -5.74
C TYR A 78 10.15 12.07 -6.40
N PHE A 79 10.31 12.07 -7.74
CA PHE A 79 10.75 10.88 -8.48
C PHE A 79 12.11 10.36 -7.99
N ARG A 80 13.07 11.26 -7.74
CA ARG A 80 14.36 10.91 -7.15
C ARG A 80 14.19 10.24 -5.78
N ASN A 81 13.41 10.86 -4.89
CA ASN A 81 13.25 10.37 -3.53
C ASN A 81 12.44 9.07 -3.48
N SER A 82 11.49 8.86 -4.38
CA SER A 82 10.74 7.61 -4.50
C SER A 82 11.65 6.47 -4.95
N LEU A 83 12.60 6.72 -5.86
CA LEU A 83 13.62 5.73 -6.23
C LEU A 83 14.53 5.40 -5.05
N VAL A 84 14.91 6.39 -4.23
CA VAL A 84 15.66 6.13 -2.99
C VAL A 84 14.85 5.26 -2.04
N ARG A 85 13.57 5.57 -1.80
CA ARG A 85 12.72 4.78 -0.90
C ARG A 85 12.45 3.36 -1.40
N ALA A 86 12.31 3.19 -2.71
CA ALA A 86 12.16 1.89 -3.36
C ALA A 86 13.39 0.97 -3.21
N ASN A 87 14.57 1.52 -2.92
CA ASN A 87 15.82 0.75 -2.80
C ASN A 87 16.47 0.81 -1.41
N TYR A 88 16.01 1.70 -0.53
CA TYR A 88 16.62 1.90 0.78
C TYR A 88 16.12 0.86 1.79
N ARG A 89 17.08 0.16 2.39
CA ARG A 89 16.84 -0.84 3.43
C ARG A 89 17.83 -0.64 4.59
N ASP A 90 17.29 -0.58 5.79
CA ASP A 90 18.04 -0.56 7.04
C ASP A 90 17.42 -1.55 8.03
N VAL A 91 17.84 -2.80 7.91
CA VAL A 91 17.32 -3.94 8.70
C VAL A 91 17.50 -3.71 10.19
N LYS A 92 18.58 -3.03 10.60
CA LYS A 92 18.87 -2.77 12.02
C LYS A 92 17.80 -1.89 12.64
N ASN A 93 17.31 -0.91 11.87
CA ASN A 93 16.28 0.03 12.32
C ASN A 93 14.87 -0.33 11.82
N GLY A 94 14.67 -1.56 11.31
CA GLY A 94 13.37 -2.03 10.83
C GLY A 94 12.85 -1.32 9.58
N VAL A 95 13.73 -0.67 8.81
CA VAL A 95 13.35 0.04 7.59
C VAL A 95 13.52 -0.87 6.39
N TYR A 96 12.45 -1.01 5.62
CA TYR A 96 12.43 -1.78 4.38
C TYR A 96 12.16 -0.88 3.17
N GLU A 97 12.41 -1.44 2.00
CA GLU A 97 12.05 -0.85 0.72
C GLU A 97 10.55 -0.53 0.67
N ASP A 98 10.23 0.65 0.11
CA ASP A 98 8.85 1.09 -0.06
C ASP A 98 8.64 1.58 -1.49
N MET A 99 7.96 0.76 -2.28
CA MET A 99 7.63 1.03 -3.68
C MET A 99 6.43 1.96 -3.84
N SER A 100 5.62 2.16 -2.79
CA SER A 100 4.34 2.85 -2.89
C SER A 100 4.47 4.28 -3.43
N PHE A 101 5.53 4.98 -3.06
CA PHE A 101 5.80 6.33 -3.55
C PHE A 101 6.07 6.36 -5.05
N LEU A 102 6.85 5.40 -5.55
CA LEU A 102 7.18 5.30 -6.97
C LEU A 102 5.96 4.85 -7.77
N GLU A 103 5.20 3.88 -7.26
CA GLU A 103 3.92 3.46 -7.84
C GLU A 103 2.93 4.64 -7.94
N THR A 104 2.84 5.47 -6.90
CA THR A 104 1.99 6.68 -6.89
C THR A 104 2.41 7.69 -7.96
N PHE A 105 3.72 7.91 -8.12
CA PHE A 105 4.23 8.74 -9.21
C PHE A 105 3.85 8.17 -10.59
N LEU A 106 4.01 6.86 -10.78
CA LEU A 106 3.65 6.20 -12.05
C LEU A 106 2.15 6.19 -12.32
N ARG A 107 1.31 6.13 -11.29
CA ARG A 107 -0.13 6.29 -11.42
C ARG A 107 -0.52 7.66 -11.95
N ASN A 108 0.08 8.73 -11.42
CA ASN A 108 -0.12 10.06 -11.97
C ASN A 108 0.37 10.15 -13.43
N LEU A 109 1.50 9.50 -13.74
CA LEU A 109 2.10 9.50 -15.07
C LEU A 109 1.28 8.74 -16.12
N LEU A 110 0.82 7.53 -15.81
CA LEU A 110 0.25 6.58 -16.77
C LEU A 110 -1.27 6.52 -16.75
N MET A 111 -1.88 6.85 -15.61
CA MET A 111 -3.34 6.83 -15.44
C MET A 111 -3.95 8.23 -15.35
N GLY A 112 -3.13 9.29 -15.41
CA GLY A 112 -3.59 10.67 -15.31
C GLY A 112 -4.15 11.04 -13.94
N GLU A 113 -3.80 10.27 -12.91
CA GLU A 113 -4.28 10.52 -11.55
C GLU A 113 -3.66 11.78 -10.94
N HIS A 114 -4.32 12.30 -9.91
CA HIS A 114 -3.93 13.53 -9.22
C HIS A 114 -3.52 13.27 -7.77
N ASN A 115 -2.81 12.15 -7.53
CA ASN A 115 -2.32 11.82 -6.21
C ASN A 115 -1.30 12.86 -5.73
N GLU A 116 -1.30 13.14 -4.44
CA GLU A 116 -0.42 14.14 -3.84
C GLU A 116 1.04 13.64 -3.76
N LEU A 117 1.95 14.38 -4.40
CA LEU A 117 3.38 14.03 -4.47
C LEU A 117 4.21 14.88 -3.50
N LYS A 118 4.15 14.57 -2.19
CA LYS A 118 4.91 15.29 -1.16
C LYS A 118 6.10 14.51 -0.61
N ASN A 119 7.29 15.07 -0.79
CA ASN A 119 8.56 14.51 -0.30
C ASN A 119 8.58 14.24 1.21
N ARG A 120 7.88 15.05 2.01
CA ARG A 120 7.91 14.94 3.47
C ARG A 120 7.40 13.57 3.96
N TYR A 121 6.47 12.96 3.21
CA TYR A 121 5.90 11.65 3.53
C TYR A 121 6.91 10.51 3.37
N MET A 122 8.01 10.74 2.63
CA MET A 122 9.06 9.74 2.42
C MET A 122 10.11 9.72 3.54
N HIS A 123 10.08 10.64 4.49
CA HIS A 123 11.03 10.61 5.60
C HIS A 123 10.70 9.45 6.54
N ILE A 124 11.70 8.63 6.87
CA ILE A 124 11.53 7.46 7.77
C ILE A 124 11.00 7.87 9.16
N ARG A 125 11.35 9.08 9.62
CA ARG A 125 10.89 9.64 10.91
C ARG A 125 9.62 10.48 10.81
N TRP A 126 8.92 10.42 9.69
CA TRP A 126 7.76 11.26 9.40
C TRP A 126 6.58 11.02 10.38
N GLU A 127 6.59 9.99 11.22
CA GLU A 127 5.47 9.68 12.13
C GLU A 127 5.72 9.84 13.64
N GLU A 128 6.87 10.36 14.10
CA GLU A 128 7.11 10.44 15.56
C GLU A 128 6.89 11.83 16.21
N THR A 129 6.76 12.94 15.46
CA THR A 129 6.75 14.28 16.11
C THR A 129 5.79 15.33 15.56
N ALA A 130 4.96 15.04 14.54
CA ALA A 130 4.11 16.07 13.95
C ALA A 130 2.62 15.69 13.96
N HIS A 131 1.87 16.30 14.89
CA HIS A 131 0.40 16.47 14.96
C HIS A 131 -0.37 15.67 16.01
N SER A 132 0.08 15.75 17.25
CA SER A 132 -0.82 15.83 18.41
C SER A 132 -1.44 17.24 18.51
N THR A 133 -2.26 17.68 17.54
CA THR A 133 -3.34 18.68 17.74
C THR A 133 -4.23 18.89 16.50
N SER A 134 -5.46 18.37 16.59
CA SER A 134 -6.75 18.88 16.11
C SER A 134 -6.89 19.55 14.72
N LYS A 135 -7.56 18.83 13.80
CA LYS A 135 -8.77 19.18 12.98
C LYS A 135 -8.71 18.43 11.64
N GLN A 136 -9.39 17.30 11.53
CA GLN A 136 -10.73 17.13 10.93
C GLN A 136 -10.80 17.36 9.41
N HIS A 137 -11.17 16.25 8.73
CA HIS A 137 -12.11 16.14 7.59
C HIS A 137 -11.53 15.75 6.22
N ILE A 138 -11.68 14.44 5.94
CA ILE A 138 -12.01 13.73 4.68
C ILE A 138 -11.05 13.88 3.49
N GLU A 139 -10.35 12.79 3.17
CA GLU A 139 -10.57 11.92 1.99
C GLU A 139 -9.47 10.84 1.97
N GLN A 140 -9.66 9.79 2.78
CA GLN A 140 -8.88 8.56 2.71
C GLN A 140 -9.76 7.49 2.10
N HIS A 141 -9.61 7.23 0.81
CA HIS A 141 -10.12 6.01 0.23
C HIS A 141 -9.13 5.43 -0.78
N ILE A 142 -8.77 4.19 -0.48
CA ILE A 142 -8.24 3.14 -1.36
C ILE A 142 -6.71 3.11 -1.47
N GLY A 143 -6.09 2.18 -0.74
CA GLY A 143 -4.67 1.90 -0.92
C GLY A 143 -3.97 0.99 0.11
N GLN A 144 -4.68 0.43 1.09
CA GLN A 144 -4.14 -0.60 1.98
C GLN A 144 -5.16 -1.73 2.11
N HIS A 145 -5.29 -2.56 1.09
CA HIS A 145 -6.01 -3.83 1.20
C HIS A 145 -5.54 -4.74 0.08
N ILE A 146 -4.62 -5.67 0.39
CA ILE A 146 -4.45 -6.97 -0.27
C ILE A 146 -3.50 -7.90 0.52
N GLN A 147 -2.67 -7.41 1.45
CA GLN A 147 -1.83 -8.29 2.27
C GLN A 147 -2.38 -8.69 3.65
N GLU A 148 -3.34 -7.95 4.23
CA GLU A 148 -3.95 -8.32 5.53
C GLU A 148 -5.20 -9.21 5.43
N GLN A 149 -5.86 -9.32 4.27
CA GLN A 149 -7.04 -10.20 4.14
C GLN A 149 -6.71 -11.68 4.31
N ASN A 150 -5.45 -12.08 4.13
CA ASN A 150 -5.01 -13.47 4.26
C ASN A 150 -4.81 -13.93 5.72
N SER A 151 -4.66 -13.06 6.72
CA SER A 151 -4.48 -13.52 8.12
C SER A 151 -5.80 -13.88 8.78
N ILE A 152 -6.79 -12.98 8.74
CA ILE A 152 -8.08 -13.21 9.39
C ILE A 152 -8.91 -14.29 8.67
N LEU A 153 -8.87 -14.36 7.33
CA LEU A 153 -9.65 -15.36 6.59
C LEU A 153 -9.14 -16.79 6.89
N ASN A 154 -7.81 -16.97 6.90
CA ASN A 154 -7.18 -18.22 7.31
C ASN A 154 -7.53 -18.59 8.77
N LEU A 155 -7.52 -17.62 9.69
CA LEU A 155 -7.91 -17.86 11.09
C LEU A 155 -9.40 -18.23 11.22
N LEU A 156 -10.28 -17.60 10.46
CA LEU A 156 -11.71 -17.92 10.46
C LEU A 156 -11.99 -19.28 9.83
N ASP A 157 -11.16 -19.75 8.90
CA ASP A 157 -11.27 -21.08 8.30
C ASP A 157 -10.89 -22.21 9.26
N THR A 158 -10.04 -21.93 10.24
CA THR A 158 -9.74 -22.86 11.35
C THR A 158 -10.84 -22.93 12.42
N LYS A 159 -11.83 -22.04 12.39
CA LYS A 159 -12.91 -21.97 13.40
C LYS A 159 -14.22 -22.49 12.81
N GLU A 160 -14.93 -23.34 13.57
CA GLU A 160 -16.25 -23.87 13.20
C GLU A 160 -17.35 -22.79 13.29
N ILE A 161 -17.39 -21.89 12.31
CA ILE A 161 -18.40 -20.83 12.20
C ILE A 161 -19.04 -20.80 10.81
N SER A 162 -20.30 -20.35 10.76
CA SER A 162 -21.07 -20.33 9.52
C SER A 162 -20.49 -19.34 8.49
N ALA A 163 -20.68 -19.62 7.19
CA ALA A 163 -20.22 -18.74 6.11
C ALA A 163 -20.75 -17.30 6.24
N LYS A 164 -22.01 -17.14 6.68
CA LYS A 164 -22.61 -15.83 6.96
C LYS A 164 -21.89 -15.09 8.09
N MET A 165 -21.44 -15.81 9.12
CA MET A 165 -20.69 -15.24 10.23
C MET A 165 -19.26 -14.87 9.83
N LYS A 166 -18.59 -15.69 9.01
CA LYS A 166 -17.30 -15.35 8.41
C LYS A 166 -17.38 -14.04 7.61
N SER A 167 -18.34 -13.94 6.69
CA SER A 167 -18.55 -12.74 5.88
C SER A 167 -18.80 -11.49 6.74
N ASN A 168 -19.62 -11.60 7.79
CA ASN A 168 -19.86 -10.49 8.70
C ASN A 168 -18.61 -10.06 9.46
N ILE A 169 -17.79 -11.01 9.93
CA ILE A 169 -16.55 -10.71 10.66
C ILE A 169 -15.52 -10.08 9.72
N THR A 170 -15.38 -10.58 8.49
CA THR A 170 -14.51 -9.99 7.47
C THR A 170 -14.88 -8.53 7.20
N LYS A 171 -16.17 -8.22 7.01
CA LYS A 171 -16.65 -6.84 6.82
C LYS A 171 -16.35 -5.93 8.00
N LEU A 172 -16.48 -6.44 9.23
CA LEU A 172 -16.15 -5.67 10.43
C LEU A 172 -14.64 -5.44 10.53
N TYR A 173 -13.82 -6.44 10.19
CA TYR A 173 -12.37 -6.31 10.19
C TYR A 173 -11.88 -5.31 9.14
N GLU A 174 -12.45 -5.34 7.94
CA GLU A 174 -12.19 -4.33 6.89
C GLU A 174 -12.57 -2.90 7.33
N ALA A 175 -13.65 -2.77 8.11
CA ALA A 175 -14.10 -1.45 8.59
C ALA A 175 -13.24 -0.90 9.74
N PHE A 176 -12.84 -1.77 10.68
CA PHE A 176 -12.26 -1.36 11.95
C PHE A 176 -10.77 -1.68 12.11
N GLY A 177 -10.29 -2.78 11.52
CA GLY A 177 -8.93 -3.28 11.70
C GLY A 177 -8.59 -3.55 13.18
N MET A 178 -7.30 -3.64 13.47
CA MET A 178 -6.78 -3.92 14.81
C MET A 178 -6.70 -2.66 15.69
N GLU A 179 -6.69 -1.47 15.10
CA GLU A 179 -6.43 -0.23 15.85
C GLU A 179 -7.72 0.40 16.41
N LYS A 180 -8.83 0.32 15.65
CA LYS A 180 -10.07 1.02 16.01
C LYS A 180 -10.88 0.24 17.05
N ILE A 181 -11.46 1.00 17.98
CA ILE A 181 -12.40 0.49 18.97
C ILE A 181 -13.81 0.64 18.42
N PHE A 182 -14.60 -0.43 18.46
CA PHE A 182 -15.97 -0.45 17.96
C PHE A 182 -16.91 -1.07 18.99
N GLY A 183 -18.20 -0.71 18.90
CA GLY A 183 -19.25 -1.21 19.77
C GLY A 183 -20.50 -1.57 18.98
N ARG A 184 -21.58 -1.85 19.71
CA ARG A 184 -22.84 -2.34 19.14
C ARG A 184 -23.43 -1.41 18.07
N SER A 185 -23.41 -0.10 18.29
CA SER A 185 -23.88 0.90 17.32
C SER A 185 -23.13 0.82 16.00
N ASP A 186 -21.83 0.59 16.09
CA ASP A 186 -20.90 0.62 14.96
C ASP A 186 -21.08 -0.65 14.12
N VAL A 187 -21.29 -1.80 14.78
CA VAL A 187 -21.65 -3.08 14.11
C VAL A 187 -22.98 -2.98 13.37
N ILE A 188 -23.98 -2.32 13.95
CA ILE A 188 -25.27 -2.08 13.29
C ILE A 188 -25.08 -1.23 12.03
N GLY A 189 -24.27 -0.16 12.13
CA GLY A 189 -23.98 0.72 11.00
C GLY A 189 -23.29 0.02 9.84
N VAL A 190 -22.33 -0.86 10.12
CA VAL A 190 -21.56 -1.58 9.07
C VAL A 190 -22.35 -2.73 8.46
N LEU A 191 -23.10 -3.50 9.26
CA LEU A 191 -23.76 -4.72 8.79
C LEU A 191 -25.24 -4.55 8.47
N GLY A 192 -25.85 -3.42 8.81
CA GLY A 192 -27.28 -3.16 8.58
C GLY A 192 -28.21 -4.11 9.34
N ILE A 193 -27.77 -4.62 10.49
CA ILE A 193 -28.52 -5.59 11.32
C ILE A 193 -29.15 -4.94 12.54
N THR A 194 -30.15 -5.57 13.14
CA THR A 194 -30.82 -5.05 14.34
C THR A 194 -29.97 -5.24 15.61
N GLU A 195 -30.34 -4.54 16.70
CA GLU A 195 -29.52 -4.49 17.92
C GLU A 195 -29.19 -5.87 18.54
N ARG A 196 -30.18 -6.77 18.61
CA ARG A 196 -30.00 -8.10 19.21
C ARG A 196 -28.96 -8.94 18.44
N PRO A 197 -29.09 -9.13 17.12
CA PRO A 197 -28.06 -9.78 16.31
C PRO A 197 -26.65 -9.18 16.45
N ALA A 198 -26.53 -7.86 16.53
CA ALA A 198 -25.24 -7.18 16.70
C ALA A 198 -24.59 -7.53 18.04
N SER A 199 -25.36 -7.53 19.13
CA SER A 199 -24.88 -7.96 20.45
C SER A 199 -24.48 -9.43 20.48
N THR A 200 -25.24 -10.32 19.85
CA THR A 200 -24.91 -11.74 19.75
C THR A 200 -23.61 -11.96 18.97
N LEU A 201 -23.41 -11.24 17.87
CA LEU A 201 -22.19 -11.33 17.06
C LEU A 201 -20.95 -10.91 17.84
N LEU A 202 -21.00 -9.76 18.53
CA LEU A 202 -19.90 -9.28 19.38
C LEU A 202 -19.55 -10.28 20.49
N GLY A 203 -20.56 -10.86 21.15
CA GLY A 203 -20.35 -11.88 22.18
C GLY A 203 -19.64 -13.11 21.62
N LYS A 204 -20.03 -13.57 20.43
CA LYS A 204 -19.39 -14.71 19.77
C LYS A 204 -17.96 -14.43 19.31
N MET A 205 -17.69 -13.23 18.76
CA MET A 205 -16.34 -12.82 18.37
C MET A 205 -15.39 -12.79 19.57
N TYR A 206 -15.86 -12.28 20.71
CA TYR A 206 -15.13 -12.29 21.97
C TYR A 206 -14.87 -13.71 22.47
N SER A 207 -15.89 -14.60 22.50
CA SER A 207 -15.69 -15.99 22.94
C SER A 207 -14.75 -16.80 22.05
N LEU A 208 -14.66 -16.43 20.76
CA LEU A 208 -13.75 -17.07 19.80
C LEU A 208 -12.31 -16.52 19.87
N GLY A 209 -12.04 -15.56 20.76
CA GLY A 209 -10.73 -14.92 20.90
C GLY A 209 -10.37 -14.01 19.72
N LEU A 210 -11.36 -13.53 18.96
CA LEU A 210 -11.12 -12.63 17.83
C LEU A 210 -11.03 -11.16 18.26
N THR A 211 -11.62 -10.84 19.42
CA THR A 211 -11.68 -9.48 19.94
C THR A 211 -11.50 -9.46 21.45
N GLU A 212 -10.96 -8.36 21.99
CA GLU A 212 -10.91 -8.06 23.43
C GLU A 212 -11.89 -6.95 23.82
N LYS A 213 -12.20 -6.83 25.12
CA LYS A 213 -12.99 -5.72 25.67
C LYS A 213 -12.07 -4.61 26.14
N ILE A 214 -12.36 -3.37 25.76
CA ILE A 214 -11.57 -2.21 26.18
C ILE A 214 -12.24 -1.50 27.35
N THR A 215 -11.51 -1.36 28.46
CA THR A 215 -11.94 -0.55 29.62
C THR A 215 -11.55 0.92 29.42
N GLY A 216 -12.34 1.85 29.96
CA GLY A 216 -12.07 3.30 29.85
C GLY A 216 -12.61 4.01 28.59
N ALA A 217 -13.04 3.27 27.56
CA ALA A 217 -13.60 3.82 26.31
C ALA A 217 -15.15 3.86 26.26
N GLY A 218 -15.82 3.62 27.40
CA GLY A 218 -17.27 3.44 27.49
C GLY A 218 -17.69 1.97 27.54
N LYS A 219 -18.93 1.71 27.99
CA LYS A 219 -19.43 0.33 28.17
C LYS A 219 -19.63 -0.37 26.80
N GLY A 220 -19.19 -1.63 26.70
CA GLY A 220 -19.48 -2.48 25.54
C GLY A 220 -18.65 -2.17 24.30
N LYS A 221 -17.39 -1.78 24.49
CA LYS A 221 -16.43 -1.49 23.43
C LYS A 221 -15.41 -2.62 23.27
N TYR A 222 -15.07 -2.91 22.02
CA TYR A 222 -14.27 -4.05 21.59
C TYR A 222 -13.21 -3.61 20.57
N ARG A 223 -12.14 -4.40 20.47
CA ARG A 223 -11.06 -4.26 19.47
C ARG A 223 -10.65 -5.65 18.97
N PHE A 224 -10.29 -5.77 17.69
CA PHE A 224 -9.72 -7.03 17.17
C PHE A 224 -8.35 -7.32 17.77
N ILE A 225 -8.01 -8.60 17.93
CA ILE A 225 -6.74 -9.08 18.50
C ILE A 225 -6.09 -10.19 17.67
N VAL A 226 -6.42 -10.26 16.38
CA VAL A 226 -6.06 -11.34 15.45
C VAL A 226 -4.94 -10.97 14.49
#